data_AF-A0AA91IAY0-F1
#
_entry.id   AF-A0AA91IAY0-F1
#
_cell.length_a   1.000
_cell.length_b   1.000
_cell.length_c   1.000
_cell.angle_alpha   90.00
_cell.angle_beta   90.00
_cell.angle_gamma   90.00
#
_symmetry.space_group_name_H-M   'P 1'
#
loop_
_entity.id
_entity.type
_entity.pdbx_description
1 polymer ?
#
loop_
_entity_poly.entity_id
_entity_poly.type
_entity_poly.pdbx_seq_one_letter_code
_entity_poly.pdbx_strand_id
1 'polypeptide(L)'
;MSGCSTLLEDASAFQEGWRTAVVTEVAPARELRGSGRTDCRQTASSQQLAASRFARLSYRSGGSKHSHVVVVADGLRVTAGDVVFTNVMRCGTPLEVRSRPMADLIKTGSSREPDQLPTPKL
;
A
#
# COMPACT_ATOMS: atom_id res chain seq x y z
N MET A 1 2.38 0.92 -31.12
CA MET A 1 2.50 2.34 -30.69
C MET A 1 1.50 2.55 -29.55
N SER A 2 1.91 2.34 -28.29
CA SER A 2 1.01 2.46 -27.12
C SER A 2 1.61 3.27 -25.96
N GLY A 3 2.84 3.77 -26.12
CA GLY A 3 3.59 4.42 -25.03
C GLY A 3 3.21 5.87 -24.73
N CYS A 4 2.52 6.58 -25.64
CA CYS A 4 2.11 7.96 -25.39
C CYS A 4 0.84 8.05 -24.54
N SER A 5 -0.09 7.09 -24.66
CA SER A 5 -1.33 7.08 -23.87
C SER A 5 -1.02 6.89 -22.39
N THR A 6 -0.19 5.88 -22.07
CA THR A 6 0.13 5.53 -20.69
C THR A 6 0.84 6.68 -19.95
N LEU A 7 1.73 7.40 -20.63
CA LEU A 7 2.40 8.57 -20.06
C LEU A 7 1.43 9.73 -19.79
N LEU A 8 0.46 9.95 -20.68
CA LEU A 8 -0.55 10.98 -20.51
C LEU A 8 -1.53 10.62 -19.38
N GLU A 9 -1.91 9.35 -19.29
CA GLU A 9 -2.75 8.80 -18.21
C GLU A 9 -2.03 8.91 -16.85
N ASP A 10 -0.75 8.55 -16.78
CA ASP A 10 0.07 8.68 -15.57
C ASP A 10 0.23 10.15 -15.14
N ALA A 11 0.46 11.06 -16.09
CA ALA A 11 0.54 12.49 -15.83
C ALA A 11 -0.79 13.04 -15.28
N SER A 12 -1.91 12.64 -15.88
CA SER A 12 -3.25 13.07 -15.47
C SER A 12 -3.58 12.55 -14.07
N ALA A 13 -3.35 11.26 -13.82
CA ALA A 13 -3.49 10.65 -12.50
C ALA A 13 -2.62 11.38 -11.45
N PHE A 14 -1.38 11.75 -11.81
CA PHE A 14 -0.51 12.51 -10.93
C PHE A 14 -1.09 13.91 -10.61
N GLN A 15 -1.61 14.64 -11.59
CA GLN A 15 -2.24 15.95 -11.34
C GLN A 15 -3.48 15.82 -10.43
N GLU A 16 -4.23 14.73 -10.56
CA GLU A 16 -5.41 14.44 -9.73
C GLU A 16 -5.09 13.92 -8.32
N GLY A 17 -3.80 13.73 -8.00
CA GLY A 17 -3.35 13.33 -6.66
C GLY A 17 -3.09 11.85 -6.47
N TRP A 18 -3.19 11.04 -7.52
CA TRP A 18 -2.84 9.63 -7.47
C TRP A 18 -1.33 9.44 -7.41
N ARG A 19 -0.86 8.64 -6.46
CA ARG A 19 0.56 8.39 -6.24
C ARG A 19 0.83 6.91 -6.08
N THR A 20 1.87 6.44 -6.75
CA THR A 20 2.58 5.23 -6.34
C THR A 20 3.49 5.61 -5.17
N ALA A 21 3.27 5.01 -4.00
CA ALA A 21 3.97 5.33 -2.77
C ALA A 21 4.31 4.07 -1.98
N VAL A 22 5.32 4.17 -1.12
CA VAL A 22 5.70 3.10 -0.20
C VAL A 22 5.01 3.32 1.13
N VAL A 23 4.41 2.27 1.67
CA VAL A 23 3.87 2.26 3.03
C VAL A 23 5.04 2.21 4.01
N THR A 24 5.11 3.19 4.89
CA THR A 24 6.19 3.31 5.88
C THR A 24 5.79 2.87 7.28
N GLU A 25 4.48 2.84 7.56
CA GLU A 25 3.93 2.45 8.87
C GLU A 25 2.43 2.18 8.70
N VAL A 26 1.88 1.21 9.45
CA VAL A 26 0.44 0.94 9.51
C VAL A 26 0.02 0.69 10.96
N ALA A 27 -0.84 1.54 11.50
CA ALA A 27 -1.24 1.48 12.92
C ALA A 27 -2.65 2.08 13.12
N PRO A 28 -3.30 1.84 14.28
CA PRO A 28 -4.47 2.62 14.70
C PRO A 28 -4.19 4.12 14.75
N ALA A 29 -5.21 4.96 14.64
CA ALA A 29 -5.06 6.43 14.52
C ALA A 29 -4.18 7.07 15.61
N ARG A 30 -4.37 6.63 16.85
CA ARG A 30 -3.67 7.10 18.06
C ARG A 30 -2.22 6.60 18.19
N GLU A 31 -1.89 5.52 17.50
CA GLU A 31 -0.58 4.86 17.59
C GLU A 31 0.31 5.20 16.38
N LEU A 32 -0.29 5.64 15.27
CA LEU A 32 0.43 6.04 14.07
C LEU A 32 1.23 7.33 14.32
N ARG A 33 2.56 7.22 14.21
CA ARG A 33 3.46 8.33 14.53
C ARG A 33 3.60 9.33 13.38
N GLY A 34 3.74 10.60 13.75
CA GLY A 34 3.96 11.70 12.81
C GLY A 34 2.72 12.02 11.97
N SER A 35 2.83 13.06 11.16
CA SER A 35 1.82 13.49 10.20
C SER A 35 2.39 13.48 8.78
N GLY A 36 1.54 13.80 7.81
CA GLY A 36 1.92 14.02 6.43
C GLY A 36 1.47 15.40 5.96
N ARG A 37 1.80 15.71 4.70
CA ARG A 37 1.28 16.90 4.01
C ARG A 37 -0.26 16.86 3.96
N THR A 38 -0.82 15.68 3.73
CA THR A 38 -2.22 15.36 4.00
C THR A 38 -2.29 14.33 5.12
N ASP A 39 -3.22 14.51 6.05
CA ASP A 39 -3.47 13.57 7.13
C ASP A 39 -4.96 13.28 7.28
N CYS A 40 -5.39 12.13 6.79
CA CYS A 40 -6.79 11.73 6.79
C CYS A 40 -7.38 11.46 8.17
N ARG A 41 -6.59 11.47 9.23
CA ARG A 41 -7.14 11.45 10.60
C ARG A 41 -7.85 12.76 10.95
N GLN A 42 -7.48 13.87 10.31
CA GLN A 42 -8.06 15.19 10.60
C GLN A 42 -9.50 15.34 10.11
N THR A 43 -9.89 14.56 9.11
CA THR A 43 -11.25 14.59 8.51
C THR A 43 -12.02 13.29 8.73
N ALA A 44 -11.41 12.30 9.39
CA ALA A 44 -12.06 11.04 9.73
C ALA A 44 -13.14 11.25 10.81
N SER A 45 -14.23 10.51 10.70
CA SER A 45 -15.25 10.44 11.76
C SER A 45 -14.68 9.80 13.03
N SER A 46 -15.31 10.06 14.18
CA SER A 46 -14.94 9.43 15.46
C SER A 46 -14.95 7.89 15.38
N GLN A 47 -15.89 7.33 14.62
CA GLN A 47 -15.96 5.88 14.38
C GLN A 47 -14.74 5.38 13.60
N GLN A 48 -14.34 6.08 12.54
CA GLN A 48 -13.14 5.71 11.76
C GLN A 48 -11.85 5.86 12.59
N LEU A 49 -11.74 6.90 13.41
CA LEU A 49 -10.59 7.06 14.31
C LEU A 49 -10.47 5.94 15.34
N ALA A 50 -11.61 5.39 15.79
CA ALA A 50 -11.66 4.33 16.78
C ALA A 50 -11.46 2.92 16.19
N ALA A 51 -12.00 2.66 15.00
CA ALA A 51 -12.07 1.31 14.43
C ALA A 51 -11.06 1.06 13.30
N SER A 52 -10.69 2.09 12.52
CA SER A 52 -9.88 1.91 11.32
C SER A 52 -8.38 1.94 11.62
N ARG A 53 -7.62 1.25 10.75
CA ARG A 53 -6.17 1.43 10.67
C ARG A 53 -5.85 2.53 9.68
N PHE A 54 -4.69 3.14 9.87
CA PHE A 54 -4.17 4.20 9.02
C PHE A 54 -2.78 3.82 8.55
N ALA A 55 -2.44 4.20 7.32
CA ALA A 55 -1.14 3.96 6.73
C ALA A 55 -0.43 5.29 6.47
N ARG A 56 0.84 5.38 6.88
CA ARG A 56 1.71 6.49 6.47
C ARG A 56 2.44 6.12 5.19
N LEU A 57 2.21 6.88 4.14
CA LEU A 57 2.78 6.69 2.82
C LEU A 57 3.94 7.64 2.59
N SER A 58 4.91 7.23 1.77
CA SER A 58 5.95 8.12 1.30
C SER A 58 6.35 7.87 -0.15
N TYR A 59 6.59 8.95 -0.88
CA TYR A 59 7.11 8.92 -2.25
C TYR A 59 8.06 10.10 -2.48
N ARG A 60 8.89 10.04 -3.53
CA ARG A 60 9.71 11.16 -3.95
C ARG A 60 9.11 11.82 -5.19
N SER A 61 9.12 13.15 -5.21
CA SER A 61 8.69 13.94 -6.37
C SER A 61 9.38 15.30 -6.34
N GLY A 62 9.94 15.72 -7.47
CA GLY A 62 10.66 16.99 -7.59
C GLY A 62 11.84 17.10 -6.61
N GLY A 63 12.58 16.01 -6.40
CA GLY A 63 13.72 15.95 -5.47
C GLY A 63 13.36 15.82 -3.98
N SER A 64 12.12 16.11 -3.59
CA SER A 64 11.67 16.06 -2.20
C SER A 64 10.94 14.77 -1.85
N LYS A 65 11.11 14.30 -0.61
CA LYS A 65 10.32 13.21 -0.02
C LYS A 65 9.02 13.78 0.52
N HIS A 66 7.89 13.24 0.07
CA HIS A 66 6.56 13.59 0.54
C HIS A 66 6.03 12.47 1.45
N SER A 67 5.22 12.85 2.44
CA SER A 67 4.57 11.94 3.38
C SER A 67 3.08 12.25 3.46
N HIS A 68 2.23 11.24 3.57
CA HIS A 68 0.77 11.38 3.70
C HIS A 68 0.22 10.28 4.60
N VAL A 69 -0.89 10.55 5.30
CA VAL A 69 -1.60 9.54 6.10
C VAL A 69 -2.96 9.29 5.47
N VAL A 70 -3.25 8.02 5.19
CA VAL A 70 -4.51 7.57 4.57
C VAL A 70 -5.21 6.53 5.43
N VAL A 71 -6.53 6.40 5.27
CA VAL A 71 -7.32 5.33 5.90
C VAL A 71 -7.04 4.02 5.17
N VAL A 72 -6.88 2.93 5.91
CA VAL A 72 -6.84 1.57 5.36
C VAL A 72 -8.24 0.98 5.47
N ALA A 73 -8.81 0.58 4.33
CA ALA A 73 -10.13 -0.04 4.29
C ALA A 73 -10.15 -1.35 5.08
N ASP A 74 -11.30 -1.66 5.68
CA ASP A 74 -11.47 -2.90 6.43
C ASP A 74 -11.24 -4.13 5.54
N GLY A 75 -10.53 -5.13 6.07
CA GLY A 75 -10.16 -6.33 5.33
C GLY A 75 -8.97 -6.18 4.38
N LEU A 76 -8.55 -4.95 4.04
CA LEU A 76 -7.37 -4.73 3.22
C LEU A 76 -6.08 -5.01 4.03
N ARG A 77 -5.30 -5.98 3.57
CA ARG A 77 -3.99 -6.31 4.17
C ARG A 77 -2.90 -5.46 3.53
N VAL A 78 -2.39 -4.51 4.29
CA VAL A 78 -1.29 -3.61 3.94
C VAL A 78 -0.27 -3.61 5.07
N THR A 79 1.01 -3.72 4.73
CA THR A 79 2.13 -3.73 5.68
C THR A 79 3.19 -2.69 5.29
N ALA A 80 4.08 -2.36 6.23
CA ALA A 80 5.21 -1.49 5.91
C ALA A 80 6.11 -2.15 4.86
N GLY A 81 6.50 -1.38 3.85
CA GLY A 81 7.25 -1.82 2.68
C GLY A 81 6.39 -2.06 1.44
N ASP A 82 5.07 -2.23 1.57
CA ASP A 82 4.18 -2.36 0.42
C ASP A 82 4.26 -1.12 -0.48
N VAL A 83 4.28 -1.34 -1.79
CA VAL A 83 4.10 -0.30 -2.79
C VAL A 83 2.63 -0.25 -3.14
N VAL A 84 2.01 0.91 -2.95
CA VAL A 84 0.58 1.12 -3.10
C VAL A 84 0.30 2.24 -4.09
N PHE A 85 -0.88 2.22 -4.68
CA PHE A 85 -1.43 3.29 -5.50
C PHE A 85 -2.72 3.79 -4.89
N THR A 86 -2.80 5.09 -4.62
CA THR A 86 -3.95 5.73 -3.98
C THR A 86 -3.95 7.23 -4.24
N ASN A 87 -5.05 7.91 -3.94
CA ASN A 87 -5.13 9.36 -4.00
C ASN A 87 -4.73 9.99 -2.66
N VAL A 88 -3.60 10.68 -2.63
CA VAL A 88 -3.06 11.28 -1.39
C VAL A 88 -3.68 12.65 -1.06
N MET A 89 -4.53 13.19 -1.93
CA MET A 89 -5.24 14.44 -1.72
C MET A 89 -6.69 14.24 -1.27
N ARG A 90 -7.26 13.04 -1.50
CA ARG A 90 -8.65 12.71 -1.18
C ARG A 90 -8.72 11.54 -0.21
N CYS A 91 -9.11 11.83 1.02
CA CYS A 91 -9.34 10.82 2.04
C CYS A 91 -10.53 9.91 1.68
N GLY A 92 -10.44 8.64 2.08
CA GLY A 92 -11.45 7.63 1.79
C GLY A 92 -11.39 7.05 0.38
N THR A 93 -10.41 7.45 -0.43
CA THR A 93 -10.17 6.79 -1.73
C THR A 93 -9.57 5.39 -1.53
N PRO A 94 -9.83 4.45 -2.45
CA PRO A 94 -9.26 3.12 -2.38
C PRO A 94 -7.73 3.14 -2.37
N LEU A 95 -7.16 2.13 -1.71
CA LEU A 95 -5.73 1.89 -1.67
C LEU A 95 -5.45 0.53 -2.32
N GLU A 96 -4.72 0.56 -3.42
CA GLU A 96 -4.39 -0.62 -4.21
C GLU A 96 -2.96 -1.05 -3.91
N VAL A 97 -2.75 -2.29 -3.49
CA VAL A 97 -1.38 -2.83 -3.31
C VAL A 97 -0.87 -3.29 -4.68
N ARG A 98 0.20 -2.65 -5.18
CA ARG A 98 0.81 -2.97 -6.47
C ARG A 98 1.96 -3.98 -6.37
N SER A 99 2.73 -3.91 -5.29
CA SER A 99 3.77 -4.91 -5.02
C SER A 99 4.07 -4.98 -3.53
N ARG A 100 4.45 -6.16 -3.06
CA ARG A 100 4.89 -6.39 -1.67
C ARG A 100 6.38 -6.70 -1.62
N PRO A 101 7.09 -6.35 -0.53
CA PRO A 101 8.44 -6.83 -0.32
C PRO A 101 8.48 -8.37 -0.37
N MET A 102 9.47 -8.95 -1.03
CA MET A 102 9.60 -10.40 -1.23
C MET A 102 9.55 -11.22 0.07
N ALA A 103 9.90 -10.62 1.22
CA ALA A 103 9.83 -11.28 2.53
C ALA A 103 8.43 -11.83 2.89
N ASP A 104 7.35 -11.19 2.42
CA ASP A 104 5.98 -11.63 2.68
C ASP A 104 5.47 -12.69 1.67
N LEU A 105 6.11 -12.82 0.51
CA LEU A 105 5.73 -13.80 -0.53
C LEU A 105 6.20 -15.22 -0.18
N ILE A 106 7.33 -15.36 0.52
CA ILE A 106 7.87 -16.68 0.92
C ILE A 106 6.97 -17.37 1.96
N LYS A 107 6.18 -16.61 2.74
CA LYS A 107 5.32 -17.18 3.80
C LYS A 107 4.03 -17.83 3.28
N THR A 108 3.67 -17.62 2.00
CA THR A 108 2.46 -18.21 1.40
C THR A 108 2.77 -19.38 0.44
N GLY A 109 4.05 -19.69 0.22
CA GLY A 109 4.49 -20.74 -0.71
C GLY A 109 5.64 -21.57 -0.16
N SER A 110 5.43 -22.30 0.94
CA SER A 110 6.33 -23.39 1.32
C SER A 110 5.57 -24.46 2.10
N SER A 111 4.87 -25.30 1.35
CA SER A 111 4.42 -26.62 1.81
C SER A 111 4.24 -27.48 0.57
N ARG A 112 5.35 -28.08 0.11
CA ARG A 112 5.44 -29.46 -0.39
C ARG A 112 6.82 -29.70 -1.00
N GLU A 113 7.68 -30.36 -0.23
CA GLU A 113 8.70 -31.29 -0.68
C GLU A 113 8.79 -32.38 0.42
N PRO A 114 9.39 -33.55 0.18
CA PRO A 114 9.33 -34.45 -0.99
C PRO A 114 8.99 -35.89 -0.53
N ASP A 115 8.25 -36.69 -1.31
CA ASP A 115 8.17 -38.14 -1.04
C ASP A 115 7.84 -38.87 -2.35
N GLN A 116 8.85 -39.42 -3.03
CA GLN A 116 9.41 -40.76 -2.82
C GLN A 116 8.76 -41.76 -3.78
N LEU A 117 9.51 -42.09 -4.83
CA LEU A 117 9.18 -43.11 -5.81
C LEU A 117 9.36 -44.50 -5.16
N PRO A 118 8.33 -45.34 -5.04
CA PRO A 118 8.55 -46.72 -4.69
C PRO A 118 8.92 -47.50 -5.95
N THR A 119 10.17 -47.96 -6.04
CA THR A 119 10.45 -49.26 -6.67
C THR A 119 10.05 -50.34 -5.68
N PRO A 120 9.43 -51.46 -6.10
CA PRO A 120 10.25 -52.63 -6.39
C PRO A 120 9.70 -53.65 -7.43
N LYS A 121 10.66 -54.37 -8.06
CA LYS A 121 10.79 -55.82 -8.36
C LYS A 121 9.50 -56.61 -8.71
N LEU A 122 9.40 -57.27 -9.87
CA LEU A 122 10.22 -58.38 -10.38
C LEU A 122 10.23 -58.41 -11.92
#